data_AF-A0A150WSB1-F1
#
_entry.id   AF-A0A150WSB1-F1
#
_cell.length_a   1.000
_cell.length_b   1.000
_cell.length_c   1.000
_cell.angle_alpha   90.00
_cell.angle_beta   90.00
_cell.angle_gamma   90.00
#
_symmetry.space_group_name_H-M   'P 1'
#
loop_
_entity.id
_entity.type
_entity.pdbx_description
1 polymer ?
#
loop_
_entity_poly.entity_id
_entity_poly.type
_entity_poly.pdbx_seq_one_letter_code
_entity_poly.pdbx_strand_id
1 'polypeptide(L)'
;MIARSPDANLSAAMKYFMQETSREITYTSDRINMTYGGRFHRSLLSSPLYYLHAYKYLYRNPVMAGLCSRVEDYKYSSMPALLGERWLDVPISEDHNWESLHSRAETLLWLNKAPLLENAELVRRALRKSVFKLTRVEKRLSSLEEHPL
;
A
#
# COMPACT_ATOMS: atom_id res chain seq x y z
N MET A 1 -2.19 -0.54 3.23
CA MET A 1 -3.36 -0.91 2.41
C MET A 1 -3.75 0.28 1.55
N ILE A 2 -4.21 0.05 0.33
CA ILE A 2 -4.91 1.02 -0.50
C ILE A 2 -6.36 0.54 -0.60
N ALA A 3 -7.32 1.46 -0.42
CA ALA A 3 -8.73 1.12 -0.42
C ALA A 3 -9.54 2.25 -1.07
N ARG A 4 -10.64 1.88 -1.73
CA ARG A 4 -11.64 2.81 -2.27
C ARG A 4 -12.85 2.84 -1.34
N SER A 5 -13.30 4.03 -0.96
CA SER A 5 -14.49 4.24 -0.13
C SER A 5 -15.42 5.21 -0.85
N PRO A 6 -16.42 4.69 -1.61
CA PRO A 6 -17.35 5.52 -2.38
C PRO A 6 -18.13 6.51 -1.51
N ASP A 7 -18.56 6.09 -0.32
CA ASP A 7 -19.38 6.89 0.59
C ASP A 7 -18.55 7.73 1.59
N ALA A 8 -17.23 7.82 1.39
CA ALA A 8 -16.29 8.49 2.29
C ALA A 8 -16.37 8.05 3.78
N ASN A 9 -16.88 6.84 4.03
CA ASN A 9 -17.15 6.26 5.35
C ASN A 9 -15.95 5.49 5.94
N LEU A 10 -14.75 5.67 5.39
CA LEU A 10 -13.54 4.94 5.79
C LEU A 10 -13.25 5.00 7.30
N SER A 11 -13.54 6.12 7.95
CA SER A 11 -13.36 6.27 9.40
C SER A 11 -14.23 5.31 10.21
N ALA A 12 -15.48 5.10 9.79
CA ALA A 12 -16.40 4.17 10.46
C ALA A 12 -15.96 2.72 10.23
N ALA A 13 -15.59 2.38 8.99
CA ALA A 13 -15.08 1.06 8.64
C ALA A 13 -13.79 0.72 9.41
N MET A 14 -12.83 1.65 9.48
CA MET A 14 -11.58 1.45 10.22
C MET A 14 -11.81 1.37 11.73
N LYS A 15 -12.77 2.14 12.28
CA LYS A 15 -13.16 2.01 13.70
C LYS A 15 -13.65 0.59 14.00
N TYR A 16 -14.58 0.09 13.19
CA TYR A 16 -15.11 -1.27 13.34
C TYR A 16 -14.01 -2.32 13.19
N PHE A 17 -13.22 -2.23 12.12
CA PHE A 17 -12.12 -3.15 11.85
C PHE A 17 -11.14 -3.21 13.03
N MET A 18 -10.61 -2.07 13.48
CA MET A 18 -9.64 -2.03 14.57
C MET A 18 -10.22 -2.49 15.91
N GLN A 19 -11.52 -2.26 16.15
CA GLN A 19 -12.18 -2.71 17.36
C GLN A 19 -12.31 -4.23 17.39
N GLU A 20 -12.88 -4.83 16.34
CA GLU A 20 -13.12 -6.27 16.30
C GLU A 20 -11.82 -7.08 16.22
N THR A 21 -10.85 -6.65 15.42
CA THR A 21 -9.55 -7.32 15.39
C THR A 21 -8.78 -7.19 16.70
N SER A 22 -8.87 -6.05 17.39
CA SER A 22 -8.24 -5.92 18.72
C SER A 22 -8.82 -6.90 19.71
N ARG A 23 -10.15 -7.03 19.75
CA ARG A 23 -10.84 -7.95 20.66
C ARG A 23 -10.42 -9.39 20.40
N GLU A 24 -10.40 -9.82 19.14
CA GLU A 24 -10.01 -11.16 18.75
C GLU A 24 -8.53 -11.44 19.05
N ILE A 25 -7.64 -10.49 18.72
CA ILE A 25 -6.20 -10.62 18.99
C ILE A 25 -5.94 -10.69 20.51
N THR A 26 -6.58 -9.84 21.30
CA THR A 26 -6.46 -9.86 22.77
C THR A 26 -6.93 -11.19 23.33
N TYR A 27 -8.08 -11.68 22.88
CA TYR A 27 -8.64 -12.96 23.32
C TYR A 27 -7.73 -14.16 22.97
N THR A 28 -7.19 -14.18 21.76
CA THR A 28 -6.35 -15.29 21.27
C THR A 28 -4.90 -15.26 21.76
N SER A 29 -4.37 -14.09 22.11
CA SER A 29 -2.95 -13.93 22.51
C SER A 29 -2.72 -13.68 24.00
N ASP A 30 -3.78 -13.69 24.81
CA ASP A 30 -3.75 -13.41 26.26
C ASP A 30 -3.04 -12.08 26.61
N ARG A 31 -3.13 -11.10 25.71
CA ARG A 31 -2.48 -9.79 25.84
C ARG A 31 -3.41 -8.79 26.52
N ILE A 32 -2.92 -8.16 27.59
CA ILE A 32 -3.65 -7.09 28.30
C ILE A 32 -3.40 -5.70 27.68
N ASN A 33 -2.29 -5.55 26.95
CA ASN A 33 -1.91 -4.27 26.35
C ASN A 33 -2.70 -3.97 25.07
N MET A 34 -2.81 -2.67 24.76
CA MET A 34 -3.48 -2.17 23.55
C MET A 34 -2.79 -2.69 22.26
N THR A 35 -3.56 -3.32 21.38
CA THR A 35 -3.08 -3.90 20.12
C THR A 35 -2.61 -2.86 19.10
N TYR A 36 -3.34 -1.74 18.98
CA TYR A 36 -3.02 -0.66 18.03
C TYR A 36 -2.49 0.59 18.76
N GLY A 37 -1.35 1.12 18.34
CA GLY A 37 -0.70 2.27 19.01
C GLY A 37 -1.37 3.63 18.85
N GLY A 38 -2.53 3.73 18.19
CA GLY A 38 -3.23 5.00 17.99
C GLY A 38 -4.25 4.97 16.86
N ARG A 39 -4.69 6.17 16.43
CA ARG A 39 -5.62 6.32 15.30
C ARG A 39 -4.94 5.90 13.99
N PHE A 40 -5.71 5.34 13.07
CA PHE A 40 -5.21 5.09 11.73
C PHE A 40 -4.91 6.42 11.01
N HIS A 41 -3.86 6.41 10.17
CA HIS A 41 -3.54 7.50 9.27
C HIS A 41 -4.05 7.20 7.87
N ARG A 42 -4.54 8.23 7.16
CA ARG A 42 -4.98 8.11 5.76
C ARG A 42 -4.43 9.24 4.91
N SER A 43 -4.15 8.93 3.65
CA SER A 43 -3.76 9.89 2.63
C SER A 43 -4.64 9.71 1.40
N LEU A 44 -5.29 10.79 0.95
CA LEU A 44 -6.10 10.78 -0.27
C LEU A 44 -5.19 10.77 -1.50
N LEU A 45 -5.36 9.76 -2.36
CA LEU A 45 -4.69 9.66 -3.66
C LEU A 45 -5.59 10.30 -4.72
N SER A 46 -5.21 11.47 -5.24
CA SER A 46 -6.03 12.26 -6.17
C SER A 46 -5.66 12.10 -7.65
N SER A 47 -4.61 11.34 -7.96
CA SER A 47 -4.09 11.17 -9.32
C SER A 47 -3.70 9.70 -9.58
N PRO A 48 -3.91 9.16 -10.79
CA PRO A 48 -3.42 7.84 -11.18
C PRO A 48 -1.92 7.66 -10.98
N LEU A 49 -1.12 8.71 -11.21
CA LEU A 49 0.33 8.65 -10.98
C LEU A 49 0.66 8.46 -9.49
N TYR A 50 -0.05 9.17 -8.62
CA TYR A 50 0.12 9.04 -7.16
C TYR A 50 -0.33 7.67 -6.66
N TYR A 51 -1.37 7.12 -7.29
CA TYR A 51 -1.77 5.73 -7.05
C TYR A 51 -0.62 4.78 -7.36
N LEU A 52 0.02 4.86 -8.53
CA LEU A 52 1.13 3.98 -8.90
C LEU A 52 2.33 4.11 -7.93
N HIS A 53 2.66 5.31 -7.48
CA HIS A 53 3.73 5.49 -6.48
C HIS A 53 3.39 4.86 -5.13
N ALA A 54 2.16 5.09 -4.63
CA ALA A 54 1.70 4.49 -3.38
C ALA A 54 1.58 2.97 -3.50
N TYR A 55 1.16 2.47 -4.66
CA TYR A 55 1.04 1.05 -5.00
C TYR A 55 2.40 0.36 -4.95
N LYS A 56 3.41 0.92 -5.64
CA LYS A 56 4.77 0.39 -5.59
C LYS A 56 5.35 0.43 -4.18
N TYR A 57 5.15 1.52 -3.46
CA TYR A 57 5.58 1.64 -2.06
C TYR A 57 4.97 0.53 -1.20
N LEU A 58 3.64 0.32 -1.31
CA LEU A 58 2.92 -0.67 -0.52
C LEU A 58 3.51 -2.09 -0.67
N TYR A 59 3.66 -2.57 -1.91
CA TYR A 59 4.17 -3.92 -2.17
C TYR A 59 5.66 -4.08 -1.86
N ARG A 60 6.45 -3.01 -1.99
CA ARG A 60 7.88 -3.05 -1.66
C ARG A 60 8.19 -2.87 -0.18
N ASN A 61 7.23 -2.46 0.66
CA ASN A 61 7.47 -2.26 2.09
C ASN A 61 8.10 -3.47 2.80
N PRO A 62 7.65 -4.73 2.57
CA PRO A 62 8.30 -5.89 3.17
C PRO A 62 9.76 -6.06 2.72
N VAL A 63 10.05 -5.82 1.43
CA VAL A 63 11.41 -5.88 0.87
C VAL A 63 12.29 -4.79 1.50
N MET A 64 11.77 -3.57 1.61
CA MET A 64 12.49 -2.44 2.24
C MET A 64 12.73 -2.67 3.73
N ALA A 65 11.85 -3.41 4.41
CA ALA A 65 12.01 -3.80 5.80
C ALA A 65 12.92 -5.03 5.99
N GLY A 66 13.44 -5.63 4.90
CA GLY A 66 14.30 -6.81 4.95
C GLY A 66 13.55 -8.11 5.30
N LEU A 67 12.22 -8.14 5.17
CA LEU A 67 11.40 -9.33 5.48
C LEU A 67 11.42 -10.36 4.35
N CYS A 68 11.73 -9.93 3.13
CA CYS A 68 11.83 -10.80 1.95
C CYS A 68 12.72 -10.15 0.87
N SER A 69 13.14 -10.95 -0.11
CA SER A 69 13.98 -10.49 -1.23
C SER A 69 13.15 -9.95 -2.39
N ARG A 70 12.00 -10.57 -2.67
CA ARG A 70 11.09 -10.18 -3.76
C ARG A 70 9.69 -9.87 -3.20
N VAL A 71 8.89 -9.11 -3.95
CA VAL A 71 7.56 -8.67 -3.47
C VAL A 71 6.58 -9.84 -3.35
N GLU A 72 6.69 -10.84 -4.22
CA GLU A 72 5.86 -12.05 -4.26
C GLU A 72 6.13 -13.02 -3.11
N ASP A 73 7.33 -12.99 -2.53
CA ASP A 73 7.71 -13.86 -1.41
C ASP A 73 6.96 -13.51 -0.11
N TYR A 74 6.35 -12.32 -0.04
CA TYR A 74 5.65 -11.87 1.16
C TYR A 74 4.21 -12.41 1.26
N LYS A 75 4.07 -13.54 1.96
CA LYS A 75 2.82 -14.31 2.14
C LYS A 75 1.65 -13.58 2.80
N TYR A 76 1.90 -12.45 3.47
CA TYR A 76 0.86 -11.67 4.17
C TYR A 76 0.40 -10.43 3.36
N SER A 77 0.66 -10.42 2.05
CA SER A 77 0.09 -9.44 1.12
C SER A 77 -1.07 -10.03 0.31
N SER A 78 -1.70 -9.20 -0.52
CA SER A 78 -2.61 -9.66 -1.57
C SER A 78 -1.91 -10.34 -2.75
N MET A 79 -0.57 -10.32 -2.81
CA MET A 79 0.20 -10.82 -3.96
C MET A 79 -0.04 -12.30 -4.25
N PRO A 80 0.04 -13.23 -3.27
CA PRO A 80 -0.16 -14.66 -3.55
C PRO A 80 -1.53 -14.94 -4.18
N ALA A 81 -2.56 -14.19 -3.78
CA ALA A 81 -3.90 -14.37 -4.34
C ALA A 81 -4.05 -13.78 -5.75
N LEU A 82 -3.40 -12.64 -6.02
CA LEU A 82 -3.32 -12.09 -7.37
C LEU A 82 -2.58 -13.02 -8.34
N LEU A 83 -1.64 -13.81 -7.82
CA LEU A 83 -0.93 -14.85 -8.57
C LEU A 83 -1.70 -16.18 -8.63
N GLY A 84 -2.84 -16.31 -7.95
CA GLY A 84 -3.67 -17.50 -7.93
C GLY A 84 -3.19 -18.60 -6.98
N GLU A 85 -2.25 -18.32 -6.08
CA GLU A 85 -1.68 -19.28 -5.13
C GLU A 85 -2.54 -19.46 -3.88
N ARG A 86 -3.38 -18.47 -3.55
CA ARG A 86 -4.19 -18.48 -2.32
C ARG A 86 -5.54 -17.79 -2.52
N TRP A 87 -6.57 -18.28 -1.83
CA TRP A 87 -7.83 -17.58 -1.67
C TRP A 87 -7.71 -16.36 -0.75
N LEU A 88 -8.47 -15.30 -1.03
CA LEU A 88 -8.63 -14.15 -0.14
C LEU A 88 -10.07 -14.02 0.32
N ASP A 89 -10.23 -13.80 1.62
CA ASP A 89 -11.53 -13.56 2.24
C ASP A 89 -12.04 -12.13 2.01
N VAL A 90 -11.18 -11.24 1.50
CA VAL A 90 -11.48 -9.84 1.24
C VAL A 90 -11.51 -9.60 -0.27
N PRO A 91 -12.58 -8.97 -0.81
CA PRO A 91 -12.65 -8.66 -2.23
C PRO A 91 -11.54 -7.68 -2.62
N ILE A 92 -10.85 -7.99 -3.72
CA ILE A 92 -9.89 -7.08 -4.35
C ILE A 92 -10.60 -6.35 -5.49
N SER A 93 -10.40 -5.04 -5.60
CA SER A 93 -10.84 -4.29 -6.78
C SER A 93 -10.04 -4.69 -8.01
N GLU A 94 -10.71 -4.88 -9.14
CA GLU A 94 -10.04 -5.14 -10.41
C GLU A 94 -9.02 -4.02 -10.74
N ASP A 95 -7.85 -4.43 -11.22
CA ASP A 95 -6.76 -3.56 -11.59
C ASP A 95 -6.16 -4.05 -12.92
N HIS A 96 -6.06 -3.14 -13.89
CA HIS A 96 -5.51 -3.40 -15.23
C HIS A 96 -4.11 -4.03 -15.18
N ASN A 97 -3.36 -3.77 -14.10
CA ASN A 97 -2.04 -4.35 -13.87
C ASN A 97 -2.05 -5.90 -13.86
N TRP A 98 -3.18 -6.55 -13.53
CA TRP A 98 -3.28 -8.01 -13.36
C TRP A 98 -4.20 -8.73 -14.35
N GLU A 99 -4.70 -8.04 -15.37
CA GLU A 99 -5.66 -8.61 -16.34
C GLU A 99 -5.06 -9.71 -17.22
N SER A 100 -3.87 -9.47 -17.78
CA SER A 100 -3.23 -10.35 -18.76
C SER A 100 -1.93 -10.98 -18.22
N LEU A 101 -1.50 -12.11 -18.77
CA LEU A 101 -0.20 -12.70 -18.40
C LEU A 101 0.97 -11.74 -18.64
N HIS A 102 0.90 -10.95 -19.72
CA HIS A 102 1.92 -9.97 -20.06
C HIS A 102 1.97 -8.83 -19.02
N SER A 103 0.83 -8.21 -18.73
CA SER A 103 0.74 -7.12 -17.75
C SER A 103 1.14 -7.56 -16.34
N ARG A 104 0.85 -8.81 -15.96
CA ARG A 104 1.31 -9.41 -14.69
C ARG A 104 2.84 -9.48 -14.61
N ALA A 105 3.48 -9.97 -15.68
CA ALA A 105 4.93 -10.10 -15.74
C ALA A 105 5.62 -8.74 -15.69
N GLU A 106 5.11 -7.76 -16.45
CA GLU A 106 5.61 -6.38 -16.43
C GLU A 106 5.43 -5.72 -15.07
N THR A 107 4.26 -5.91 -14.44
CA THR A 107 3.97 -5.37 -13.11
C THR A 107 4.91 -5.96 -12.06
N LEU A 108 5.14 -7.27 -12.07
CA LEU A 108 6.09 -7.92 -11.15
C LEU A 108 7.53 -7.41 -11.36
N LEU A 109 7.96 -7.27 -12.62
CA LEU A 109 9.28 -6.72 -12.94
C LEU A 109 9.41 -5.28 -12.42
N TRP A 110 8.39 -4.46 -12.67
CA TRP A 110 8.34 -3.08 -12.22
C TRP A 110 8.31 -2.96 -10.69
N LEU A 111 7.55 -3.81 -9.99
CA LEU A 111 7.50 -3.84 -8.53
C LEU A 111 8.83 -4.27 -7.93
N ASN A 112 9.52 -5.25 -8.52
CA ASN A 112 10.82 -5.74 -8.05
C ASN A 112 11.98 -4.79 -8.39
N LYS A 113 11.85 -3.91 -9.40
CA LYS A 113 12.83 -2.85 -9.69
C LYS A 113 12.92 -1.84 -8.55
N ALA A 114 14.07 -1.79 -7.89
CA ALA A 114 14.33 -0.88 -6.78
C ALA A 114 14.18 0.60 -7.22
N PRO A 115 13.36 1.41 -6.51
CA PRO A 115 13.33 2.84 -6.74
C PRO A 115 14.61 3.50 -6.21
N LEU A 116 14.96 4.66 -6.76
CA LEU A 116 15.98 5.53 -6.17
C LEU A 116 15.59 5.88 -4.74
N LEU A 117 16.57 5.92 -3.83
CA LEU A 117 16.34 6.15 -2.40
C LEU A 117 15.63 7.50 -2.15
N GLU A 118 16.03 8.53 -2.90
CA GLU A 118 15.40 9.85 -2.85
C GLU A 118 13.91 9.80 -3.20
N ASN A 119 13.56 9.12 -4.30
CA ASN A 119 12.18 8.95 -4.74
C ASN A 119 11.34 8.18 -3.71
N ALA A 120 11.91 7.13 -3.11
CA ALA A 120 11.23 6.37 -2.06
C ALA A 120 10.93 7.24 -0.83
N GLU A 121 11.89 8.09 -0.42
CA GLU A 121 11.69 9.00 0.71
C GLU A 121 10.68 10.11 0.41
N LEU A 122 10.64 10.63 -0.84
CA LEU A 122 9.63 11.59 -1.28
C LEU A 122 8.22 11.00 -1.17
N VAL A 123 8.01 9.77 -1.64
CA VAL A 123 6.73 9.06 -1.53
C VAL A 123 6.38 8.82 -0.07
N ARG A 124 7.34 8.38 0.75
CA ARG A 124 7.13 8.16 2.20
C ARG A 124 6.69 9.44 2.91
N ARG A 125 7.31 10.58 2.60
CA ARG A 125 6.95 11.89 3.14
C ARG A 125 5.58 12.35 2.65
N ALA A 126 5.25 12.11 1.38
CA ALA A 126 3.94 12.44 0.82
C ALA A 126 2.82 11.65 1.50
N LEU A 127 3.03 10.36 1.79
CA LEU A 127 2.05 9.51 2.47
C LEU A 127 1.71 9.94 3.91
N ARG A 128 2.59 10.71 4.58
CA ARG A 128 2.32 11.26 5.91
C ARG A 128 1.31 12.42 5.90
N LYS A 129 1.03 13.00 4.72
CA LYS A 129 0.04 14.07 4.58
C LYS A 129 -1.37 13.48 4.40
N SER A 130 -2.39 14.25 4.79
CA SER A 130 -3.80 13.86 4.62
C SER A 130 -4.22 13.74 3.15
N VAL A 131 -3.56 14.50 2.27
CA VAL A 131 -3.68 14.41 0.81
C VAL A 131 -2.29 14.15 0.26
N PHE A 132 -2.17 13.12 -0.57
CA PHE A 132 -0.89 12.76 -1.17
C PHE A 132 -0.46 13.88 -2.11
N LYS A 133 0.67 14.49 -1.78
CA LYS A 133 1.27 15.54 -2.60
C LYS A 133 2.78 15.48 -2.48
N LEU A 134 3.42 15.25 -3.63
CA LEU A 134 4.86 15.30 -3.75
C LEU A 134 5.36 16.71 -3.43
N THR A 135 6.47 16.79 -2.71
CA THR A 135 7.07 18.06 -2.33
C THR A 135 7.78 18.64 -3.54
N ARG A 136 7.47 19.90 -3.89
CA ARG A 136 8.17 20.64 -4.94
C ARG A 136 9.53 21.08 -4.43
N VAL A 137 10.56 20.88 -5.23
CA VAL A 137 11.90 21.42 -4.99
C VAL A 137 12.04 22.67 -5.85
N GLU A 138 12.37 23.82 -5.25
CA GLU A 138 12.63 25.09 -5.97
C GLU A 138 11.53 25.52 -6.96
N LYS A 139 10.25 25.34 -6.60
CA LYS A 139 9.08 25.60 -7.47
C LYS A 139 8.99 24.73 -8.74
N ARG A 140 9.92 23.80 -8.97
CA ARG A 140 9.86 22.80 -10.05
C ARG A 140 9.01 21.59 -9.64
N LEU A 141 8.54 20.85 -10.65
CA LEU A 141 7.82 19.59 -10.44
C LEU A 141 8.77 18.59 -9.78
N SER A 142 8.22 17.63 -9.03
CA SER A 142 9.07 16.58 -8.46
C SER A 142 9.66 15.73 -9.60
N SER A 143 10.86 15.18 -9.43
CA SER A 143 11.49 14.25 -10.40
C SER A 143 10.56 13.12 -10.83
N LEU A 144 9.67 12.68 -9.93
CA LEU A 144 8.64 11.66 -10.15
C LEU A 144 7.45 12.13 -10.99
N GLU A 145 7.19 13.43 -11.04
CA GLU A 145 6.15 14.05 -11.88
C GLU A 145 6.70 14.44 -13.26
N GLU A 146 8.00 14.72 -13.38
CA GLU A 146 8.68 15.06 -14.63
C GLU A 146 8.95 13.83 -15.51
N HIS A 147 9.25 12.69 -14.88
CA HIS A 147 9.43 11.40 -15.56
C HIS A 147 8.46 10.36 -14.98
N PRO A 148 7.18 10.38 -15.41
CA PRO A 148 6.25 9.32 -15.06
C PRO A 148 6.81 7.98 -15.54
N LEU A 149 6.70 6.99 -14.65
CA LEU A 149 7.33 5.65 -14.66
C LEU A 149 7.53 4.98 -16.03
#